data_AF-A0A151JNM1-F1
#
_entry.id   AF-A0A151JNM1-F1
#
_cell.length_a   1.000
_cell.length_b   1.000
_cell.length_c   1.000
_cell.angle_alpha   90.00
_cell.angle_beta   90.00
_cell.angle_gamma   90.00
#
_symmetry.space_group_name_H-M   'P 1'
#
loop_
_entity.id
_entity.type
_entity.pdbx_description
1 polymer ?
#
loop_
_entity_poly.entity_id
_entity_poly.type
_entity_poly.pdbx_seq_one_letter_code
_entity_poly.pdbx_strand_id
1 'polypeptide(L)'
;MIVTFACLLLTILIIQVAISIYVFVVVKNSGEIDFRKIYTENLFMKYPTNTEEKDIVNTIQDKLKCCGIDRPQDFPLILHETSIPGSCCGKKEPDTCDQQHSYETGCVIALEDLFKSALTVLGGVALGIAAAEVRN
;
A
#
# COMPACT_ATOMS: atom_id res chain seq x y z
N MET A 1 18.97 28.28 -25.81
CA MET A 1 17.90 28.02 -24.81
C MET A 1 16.99 26.87 -25.24
N ILE A 2 16.54 26.78 -26.50
CA ILE A 2 15.73 25.65 -26.99
C ILE A 2 16.54 24.34 -27.11
N VAL A 3 17.76 24.38 -27.66
CA VAL A 3 18.61 23.18 -27.80
C VAL A 3 18.94 22.55 -26.44
N THR A 4 19.28 23.37 -25.44
CA THR A 4 19.53 22.90 -24.06
C THR A 4 18.29 22.30 -23.43
N PHE A 5 17.11 22.85 -23.71
CA PHE A 5 15.83 22.30 -23.23
C PHE A 5 15.53 20.94 -23.87
N ALA A 6 15.69 20.82 -25.19
CA ALA A 6 15.52 19.56 -25.91
C ALA A 6 16.50 18.48 -25.43
N CYS A 7 17.76 18.84 -25.18
CA CYS A 7 18.75 17.91 -24.60
C CYS A 7 18.33 17.40 -23.21
N LEU A 8 17.80 18.27 -22.35
CA LEU A 8 17.33 17.88 -21.02
C LEU A 8 16.11 16.95 -21.09
N LEU A 9 15.12 17.25 -21.93
CA LEU A 9 13.95 16.38 -22.12
C LEU A 9 14.35 15.00 -22.66
N LEU A 10 15.26 14.96 -23.64
CA LEU A 10 15.78 13.70 -24.18
C LEU A 10 16.48 12.86 -23.10
N THR A 11 17.26 13.50 -22.21
CA THR A 11 17.89 12.78 -21.09
C THR A 11 16.87 12.24 -20.10
N ILE A 12 15.80 12.99 -19.80
CA ILE A 12 14.72 12.55 -18.92
C ILE A 12 13.98 11.35 -19.52
N LEU A 13 13.68 11.39 -20.82
CA LEU A 13 13.02 10.30 -21.53
C LEU A 13 13.84 9.00 -21.47
N ILE A 14 15.16 9.07 -21.70
CA ILE A 14 16.05 7.90 -21.60
C ILE A 14 16.00 7.32 -20.18
N ILE A 15 16.01 8.16 -19.15
CA ILE A 15 15.93 7.73 -17.75
C ILE A 15 14.57 7.05 -17.47
N GLN A 16 13.45 7.62 -17.94
CA GLN A 16 12.12 7.03 -17.74
C GLN A 16 12.02 5.64 -18.34
N VAL A 17 12.54 5.44 -19.56
CA VAL A 17 12.55 4.13 -20.22
C VAL A 17 13.44 3.14 -19.46
N ALA A 18 14.62 3.58 -19.02
CA ALA A 18 15.53 2.73 -18.25
C ALA A 18 14.92 2.26 -16.93
N ILE A 19 14.28 3.17 -16.17
CA ILE A 19 13.57 2.83 -14.93
C ILE A 19 12.42 1.86 -15.22
N SER A 20 11.64 2.11 -16.27
CA SER A 20 10.50 1.24 -16.64
C SER A 20 10.95 -0.19 -16.95
N ILE A 21 12.02 -0.36 -17.72
CA ILE A 21 12.59 -1.67 -18.02
C ILE A 21 13.12 -2.34 -16.74
N TYR A 22 13.84 -1.59 -15.91
CA TYR A 22 14.39 -2.12 -14.65
C TYR A 22 13.28 -2.64 -13.73
N VAL A 23 12.22 -1.84 -13.50
CA VAL A 23 11.07 -2.24 -12.69
C VAL A 23 10.38 -3.46 -13.29
N PHE A 24 10.18 -3.50 -14.62
CA PHE A 24 9.57 -4.65 -15.29
C PHE A 24 10.35 -5.95 -15.07
N VAL A 25 11.68 -5.90 -15.20
CA VAL A 25 12.55 -7.07 -14.97
C VAL A 25 12.53 -7.50 -13.51
N VAL A 26 12.62 -6.56 -12.57
CA VAL A 26 12.59 -6.85 -11.13
C VAL A 26 11.25 -7.48 -10.75
N VAL A 27 10.12 -6.88 -11.13
CA VAL A 27 8.79 -7.42 -10.82
C VAL A 27 8.62 -8.83 -11.40
N LYS A 28 9.13 -9.08 -12.61
CA LYS A 28 9.08 -10.41 -13.22
C LYS A 28 9.95 -11.44 -12.47
N ASN A 29 11.11 -11.04 -11.95
CA ASN A 29 12.04 -11.94 -11.26
C ASN A 29 11.75 -12.11 -9.76
N SER A 30 11.13 -11.12 -9.11
CA SER A 30 10.91 -11.10 -7.67
C SER A 30 9.75 -11.98 -7.20
N GLY A 31 9.01 -12.62 -8.11
CA GLY A 31 7.74 -13.25 -7.79
C GLY A 31 6.68 -12.21 -7.43
N GLU A 32 5.41 -12.61 -7.42
CA GLU A 32 4.31 -11.74 -7.01
C GLU A 32 4.58 -11.27 -5.57
N ILE A 33 4.54 -9.95 -5.31
CA ILE A 33 4.74 -9.40 -3.97
C ILE A 33 3.63 -9.97 -3.08
N ASP A 34 4.02 -10.81 -2.12
CA ASP A 34 3.07 -11.42 -1.20
C ASP A 34 2.73 -10.42 -0.07
N PHE A 35 1.79 -9.53 -0.37
CA PHE A 35 1.28 -8.54 0.59
C PHE A 35 0.74 -9.20 1.85
N ARG A 36 0.11 -10.38 1.71
CA ARG A 36 -0.36 -11.15 2.85
C ARG A 36 0.78 -11.50 3.77
N LYS A 37 1.86 -12.10 3.25
CA LYS A 37 3.01 -12.48 4.06
C LYS A 37 3.66 -11.27 4.72
N ILE A 38 3.89 -10.22 3.94
CA ILE A 38 4.55 -9.00 4.43
C ILE A 38 3.74 -8.36 5.56
N TYR A 39 2.44 -8.18 5.37
CA TYR A 39 1.57 -7.57 6.36
C TYR A 39 1.41 -8.46 7.59
N THR A 40 1.19 -9.77 7.40
CA THR A 40 0.95 -10.70 8.49
C THR A 40 2.19 -10.84 9.38
N GLU A 41 3.34 -11.20 8.80
CA GLU A 41 4.55 -11.54 9.56
C GLU A 41 5.22 -10.30 10.16
N ASN A 42 5.23 -9.17 9.43
CA ASN A 42 6.00 -8.00 9.86
C ASN A 42 5.19 -7.01 10.70
N LEU A 43 3.87 -6.98 10.56
CA LEU A 43 3.01 -5.99 11.25
C LEU A 43 2.00 -6.67 12.15
N PHE A 44 1.09 -7.47 11.59
CA PHE A 44 -0.06 -7.97 12.33
C PHE A 44 0.33 -8.88 13.51
N MET A 45 1.27 -9.81 13.31
CA MET A 45 1.71 -10.73 14.37
C MET A 45 2.42 -10.02 15.54
N LYS A 46 2.95 -8.82 15.31
CA LYS A 46 3.63 -8.01 16.34
C LYS A 46 2.72 -6.97 16.99
N TYR A 47 1.47 -6.88 16.54
CA TYR A 47 0.49 -5.93 17.04
C TYR A 47 0.34 -5.90 18.57
N PRO A 48 0.26 -7.03 19.31
CA PRO A 48 0.07 -6.97 20.76
C PRO A 48 1.35 -6.67 21.53
N THR A 49 2.53 -6.90 20.94
CA THR A 49 3.82 -6.86 21.65
C THR A 49 4.64 -5.61 21.36
N ASN A 50 4.42 -4.96 20.22
CA ASN A 50 5.18 -3.77 19.84
C ASN A 50 4.26 -2.60 19.47
N THR A 51 4.47 -1.48 20.16
CA THR A 51 3.72 -0.23 19.97
C THR A 51 3.90 0.36 18.58
N GLU A 52 5.07 0.20 17.96
CA GLU A 52 5.33 0.76 16.62
C GLU A 52 4.49 0.07 15.55
N GLU A 53 4.55 -1.26 15.48
CA GLU A 53 3.73 -2.05 14.56
C GLU A 53 2.24 -1.89 14.85
N LYS A 54 1.86 -1.75 16.12
CA LYS A 54 0.48 -1.43 16.52
C LYS A 54 0.00 -0.11 15.92
N ASP A 55 0.78 0.96 16.05
CA ASP A 55 0.42 2.28 15.51
C ASP A 55 0.34 2.26 13.97
N ILE A 56 1.24 1.51 13.33
CA ILE A 56 1.21 1.30 11.87
C ILE A 56 -0.09 0.59 11.46
N VAL A 57 -0.43 -0.52 12.11
CA VAL A 57 -1.67 -1.27 11.82
C VAL A 57 -2.90 -0.41 12.06
N ASN A 58 -2.96 0.32 13.19
CA ASN A 58 -4.07 1.23 13.49
C ASN A 58 -4.22 2.33 12.43
N THR A 59 -3.10 2.87 11.94
CA THR A 59 -3.08 3.87 10.86
C THR A 59 -3.58 3.27 9.55
N ILE A 60 -3.10 2.08 9.17
CA ILE A 60 -3.55 1.38 7.95
C ILE A 60 -5.07 1.17 8.00
N GLN A 61 -5.58 0.68 9.13
CA GLN A 61 -7.01 0.43 9.34
C GLN A 61 -7.85 1.71 9.25
N ASP A 62 -7.41 2.81 9.88
CA ASP A 62 -8.14 4.08 9.81
C ASP A 62 -8.14 4.67 8.39
N LYS A 63 -6.99 4.65 7.71
CA LYS A 63 -6.83 5.28 6.38
C LYS A 63 -7.45 4.48 5.25
N LEU A 64 -7.33 3.15 5.30
CA LEU A 64 -7.84 2.27 4.25
C LEU A 64 -9.21 1.69 4.57
N LYS A 65 -9.76 1.98 5.75
CA LYS A 65 -11.08 1.49 6.19
C LYS A 65 -11.16 -0.03 6.05
N CYS A 66 -10.16 -0.70 6.62
CA CYS A 66 -9.99 -2.15 6.62
C CYS A 66 -9.80 -2.67 8.06
N CYS A 67 -9.91 -3.97 8.27
CA CYS A 67 -9.68 -4.58 9.58
C CYS A 67 -9.06 -5.99 9.47
N GLY A 68 -8.17 -6.32 10.42
CA GLY A 68 -7.51 -7.62 10.47
C GLY A 68 -6.52 -7.85 9.32
N ILE A 69 -6.32 -9.11 8.96
CA ILE A 69 -5.57 -9.52 7.76
C ILE A 69 -6.57 -9.60 6.59
N ASP A 70 -7.57 -10.45 6.76
CA ASP A 70 -8.68 -10.68 5.85
C ASP A 70 -10.01 -10.19 6.41
N ARG A 71 -10.18 -10.29 7.73
CA ARG A 71 -11.44 -10.00 8.41
C ARG A 71 -11.22 -9.51 9.85
N PRO A 72 -12.18 -8.80 10.44
CA PRO A 72 -12.10 -8.37 11.84
C PRO A 72 -11.87 -9.50 12.85
N GLN A 73 -12.35 -10.71 12.54
CA GLN A 73 -12.20 -11.89 13.40
C GLN A 73 -10.74 -12.34 13.56
N ASP A 74 -9.82 -11.88 12.71
CA ASP A 74 -8.40 -12.24 12.82
C ASP A 74 -7.77 -11.79 14.14
N PHE A 75 -8.26 -10.70 14.73
CA PHE A 75 -7.82 -10.24 16.05
C PHE A 75 -8.06 -11.31 17.13
N PRO A 76 -9.31 -11.73 17.40
CA PRO A 76 -9.56 -12.75 18.41
C PRO A 76 -9.09 -14.15 17.99
N LEU A 77 -9.07 -14.49 16.69
CA LEU A 77 -8.72 -15.84 16.22
C LEU A 77 -7.21 -16.10 16.17
N ILE A 78 -6.40 -15.10 15.82
CA ILE A 78 -4.96 -15.27 15.59
C ILE A 78 -4.16 -14.75 16.77
N LEU A 79 -4.47 -13.53 17.21
CA LEU A 79 -3.69 -12.87 18.27
C LEU A 79 -4.06 -13.32 19.68
N HIS A 80 -5.21 -14.00 19.85
CA HIS A 80 -5.78 -14.48 21.12
C HIS A 80 -5.96 -13.35 22.15
N GLU A 81 -7.11 -13.29 22.82
CA GLU A 81 -7.41 -12.26 23.84
C GLU A 81 -7.32 -10.78 23.37
N THR A 82 -7.06 -10.54 22.08
CA THR A 82 -7.00 -9.19 21.51
C THR A 82 -8.37 -8.82 20.95
N SER A 83 -9.02 -7.84 21.57
CA SER A 83 -10.25 -7.24 21.05
C SER A 83 -9.99 -6.46 19.77
N ILE A 84 -11.02 -6.34 18.92
CA ILE A 84 -10.94 -5.55 17.70
C ILE A 84 -10.71 -4.07 18.08
N PRO A 85 -9.65 -3.42 17.57
CA PRO A 85 -9.30 -2.05 17.97
C PRO A 85 -10.24 -1.02 17.35
N GLY A 86 -10.37 0.13 18.01
CA GLY A 86 -11.19 1.27 17.57
C GLY A 86 -10.90 1.75 16.15
N SER A 87 -9.65 1.62 15.70
CA SER A 87 -9.21 1.92 14.33
C SER A 87 -10.01 1.17 13.26
N CYS A 88 -10.51 -0.03 13.58
CA CYS A 88 -11.37 -0.82 12.69
C CYS A 88 -12.81 -0.30 12.55
N CYS A 89 -13.23 0.73 13.30
CA CYS A 89 -14.56 1.34 13.18
C CYS A 89 -14.51 2.87 13.29
N GLY A 90 -13.34 3.48 13.07
CA GLY A 90 -13.18 4.94 13.06
C GLY A 90 -13.20 5.58 14.45
N LYS A 91 -13.03 4.80 15.51
CA LYS A 91 -12.82 5.28 16.87
C LYS A 91 -11.32 5.41 17.16
N LYS A 92 -10.97 6.20 18.18
CA LYS A 92 -9.58 6.35 18.64
C LYS A 92 -9.30 5.39 19.79
N GLU A 93 -8.03 5.04 19.98
CA GLU A 93 -7.63 4.31 21.19
C GLU A 93 -8.00 5.09 22.47
N PRO A 94 -8.38 4.41 23.56
CA PRO A 94 -8.37 2.95 23.76
C PRO A 94 -9.69 2.24 23.38
N ASP A 95 -10.57 2.87 22.60
CA ASP A 95 -11.86 2.27 22.26
C ASP A 95 -11.71 0.99 21.43
N THR A 96 -12.71 0.12 21.53
CA THR A 96 -12.81 -1.13 20.77
C THR A 96 -14.05 -1.11 19.87
N CYS A 97 -14.07 -2.05 18.93
CA CYS A 97 -15.17 -2.25 17.99
C CYS A 97 -15.84 -3.62 18.19
N ASP A 98 -17.14 -3.67 17.94
CA ASP A 98 -17.85 -4.93 17.76
C ASP A 98 -17.64 -5.47 16.35
N GLN A 99 -17.71 -6.79 16.20
CA GLN A 99 -17.59 -7.44 14.88
C GLN A 99 -18.61 -6.93 13.85
N GLN A 100 -19.81 -6.52 14.27
CA GLN A 100 -20.85 -6.01 13.38
C GLN A 100 -20.60 -4.56 12.90
N HIS A 101 -19.78 -3.79 13.62
CA HIS A 101 -19.53 -2.38 13.34
C HIS A 101 -18.12 -2.12 12.81
N SER A 102 -17.29 -3.15 12.73
CA SER A 102 -15.95 -3.09 12.15
C SER A 102 -15.99 -3.16 10.63
N TYR A 103 -14.99 -2.58 9.97
CA TYR A 103 -14.83 -2.69 8.52
C TYR A 103 -14.67 -4.15 8.08
N GLU A 104 -15.53 -4.60 7.16
CA GLU A 104 -15.51 -5.99 6.68
C GLU A 104 -14.32 -6.30 5.77
N THR A 105 -13.76 -5.28 5.11
CA THR A 105 -12.64 -5.43 4.18
C THR A 105 -11.35 -5.76 4.94
N GLY A 106 -10.66 -6.85 4.53
CA GLY A 106 -9.34 -7.20 5.01
C GLY A 106 -8.25 -6.20 4.59
N CYS A 107 -7.29 -5.94 5.46
CA CYS A 107 -6.23 -4.98 5.16
C CYS A 107 -5.23 -5.45 4.10
N VAL A 108 -5.08 -6.75 3.88
CA VAL A 108 -4.25 -7.27 2.77
C VAL A 108 -4.82 -6.81 1.43
N ILE A 109 -6.11 -7.02 1.20
CA ILE A 109 -6.79 -6.62 -0.04
C ILE A 109 -6.79 -5.11 -0.18
N ALA A 110 -7.09 -4.37 0.89
CA ALA A 110 -7.09 -2.91 0.85
C ALA A 110 -5.71 -2.32 0.53
N LEU A 111 -4.62 -2.93 1.02
CA LEU A 111 -3.26 -2.55 0.67
C LEU A 111 -2.96 -2.86 -0.79
N GLU A 112 -3.30 -4.06 -1.27
CA GLU A 112 -3.12 -4.41 -2.69
C GLU A 112 -3.84 -3.43 -3.61
N ASP A 113 -5.08 -3.08 -3.29
CA ASP A 113 -5.88 -2.15 -4.10
C ASP A 113 -5.33 -0.73 -4.06
N LEU A 114 -4.81 -0.28 -2.91
CA LEU A 114 -4.09 0.99 -2.79
C LEU A 114 -2.87 1.01 -3.72
N PHE A 115 -2.04 -0.03 -3.66
CA PHE A 115 -0.83 -0.12 -4.49
C PHE A 115 -1.16 -0.20 -5.98
N LYS A 116 -2.14 -1.02 -6.37
CA LYS A 116 -2.62 -1.11 -7.77
C LYS A 116 -3.14 0.25 -8.27
N SER A 117 -3.92 0.95 -7.45
CA SER A 117 -4.45 2.27 -7.78
C SER A 117 -3.33 3.31 -7.91
N ALA A 118 -2.41 3.35 -6.95
CA ALA A 118 -1.26 4.26 -6.97
C ALA A 118 -0.37 4.03 -8.19
N LEU A 119 -0.05 2.77 -8.50
CA LEU A 119 0.73 2.40 -9.69
C LEU A 119 0.02 2.80 -10.99
N THR A 120 -1.29 2.62 -11.06
CA THR A 120 -2.08 3.02 -12.23
C THR A 120 -2.02 4.54 -12.45
N VAL A 121 -2.19 5.33 -11.39
CA VAL A 121 -2.11 6.80 -11.48
C VAL A 121 -0.70 7.24 -11.86
N LEU A 122 0.33 6.72 -11.20
CA LEU A 122 1.72 7.06 -11.48
C LEU A 122 2.13 6.67 -12.90
N GLY A 123 1.73 5.49 -13.36
CA GLY A 123 1.95 5.03 -14.73
C GLY A 123 1.29 5.95 -15.75
N GLY A 124 0.04 6.37 -15.51
CA GLY A 124 -0.67 7.34 -16.35
C GLY A 124 0.03 8.70 -16.42
N VAL A 125 0.52 9.21 -15.29
CA VAL A 125 1.30 10.46 -15.23
C VAL A 125 2.59 10.33 -16.03
N ALA A 126 3.34 9.24 -15.85
CA ALA A 126 4.58 8.99 -16.59
C ALA A 126 4.36 8.95 -18.11
N LEU A 127 3.30 8.24 -18.56
CA LEU A 127 2.93 8.21 -19.98
C LEU A 127 2.52 9.59 -20.51
N GLY A 128 1.80 10.38 -19.70
CA GLY A 128 1.43 11.75 -20.05
C GLY A 128 2.65 12.67 -20.22
N ILE A 129 3.65 12.55 -19.36
CA ILE A 129 4.92 13.28 -19.45
C ILE A 129 5.66 12.86 -20.73
N ALA A 130 5.83 11.56 -20.97
CA ALA A 130 6.49 11.07 -22.17
C ALA A 130 5.80 11.55 -23.47
N ALA A 131 4.46 11.56 -23.51
CA ALA A 131 3.71 12.07 -24.66
C ALA A 131 3.87 13.59 -24.85
N ALA A 132 3.99 14.36 -23.77
CA ALA A 132 4.26 15.80 -23.83
C ALA A 132 5.69 16.09 -24.33
N GLU A 133 6.67 15.28 -23.90
CA GLU A 133 8.06 15.37 -24.36
C GLU A 133 8.20 15.11 -25.87
N VAL A 134 7.47 14.13 -26.41
CA VAL A 134 7.54 13.79 -27.85
C VAL A 134 6.86 14.86 -28.73
N ARG A 135 5.86 15.58 -28.20
CA ARG A 135 5.12 16.59 -28.97
C ARG A 135 5.89 17.90 -29.15
N ASN A 136 6.90 18.18 -28.32
CA ASN A 136 7.58 19.47 -28.26
C ASN A 136 9.00 19.43 -28.83
#